data_AF-A0A2V7QWB2-F1
#
_entry.id   AF-A0A2V7QWB2-F1
#
_cell.length_a   1.000
_cell.length_b   1.000
_cell.length_c   1.000
_cell.angle_alpha   90.00
_cell.angle_beta   90.00
_cell.angle_gamma   90.00
#
_symmetry.space_group_name_H-M   'P 1'
#
loop_
_entity.id
_entity.type
_entity.pdbx_description
1 polymer ?
#
loop_
_entity_poly.entity_id
_entity_poly.type
_entity_poly.pdbx_seq_one_letter_code
_entity_poly.pdbx_strand_id
1 'polypeptide(L)' 'MANKLKKAFDAASKLPPAEQDALAAAILEEVKVDGLWEASFAKKPAVLERLADEALEEHRTGRTRPLDPDQL' A
#
# COMPACT_ATOMS: atom_id res chain seq x y z
N MET A 1 -22.40 4.67 -0.10
CA MET A 1 -21.17 4.86 -0.92
C MET A 1 -20.72 6.30 -0.83
N ALA A 2 -19.43 6.55 -0.63
CA ALA A 2 -18.87 7.91 -0.68
C ALA A 2 -19.09 8.53 -2.08
N ASN A 3 -19.50 9.79 -2.15
CA ASN A 3 -19.89 10.49 -3.39
C ASN A 3 -18.84 10.37 -4.52
N LYS A 4 -17.54 10.41 -4.18
CA LYS A 4 -16.44 10.29 -5.14
C LYS A 4 -16.34 8.89 -5.78
N LEU A 5 -16.50 7.83 -4.99
CA LEU A 5 -16.43 6.45 -5.50
C LEU A 5 -17.58 6.15 -6.45
N LYS A 6 -18.79 6.61 -6.13
CA LYS A 6 -19.94 6.49 -7.02
C LYS A 6 -19.67 7.18 -8.37
N LYS A 7 -19.15 8.41 -8.35
CA LYS A 7 -18.80 9.14 -9.59
C LYS A 7 -17.75 8.41 -10.42
N ALA A 8 -16.76 7.78 -9.78
CA ALA A 8 -15.75 6.99 -10.48
C ALA A 8 -16.38 5.77 -11.19
N PHE A 9 -17.26 5.03 -10.51
CA PHE A 9 -17.98 3.91 -11.13
C PHE A 9 -18.93 4.37 -12.25
N ASP A 10 -19.64 5.50 -12.07
CA ASP A 10 -20.52 6.08 -13.08
C ASP A 10 -19.74 6.55 -14.34
N ALA A 11 -18.47 6.91 -14.19
CA ALA A 11 -17.59 7.24 -15.31
C ALA A 11 -17.03 5.97 -15.97
N ALA A 12 -16.55 5.02 -15.17
CA ALA A 12 -16.03 3.74 -15.65
C ALA A 12 -17.06 2.95 -16.47
N SER A 13 -18.32 2.94 -16.03
CA SER A 13 -19.40 2.22 -16.72
C SER A 13 -19.74 2.75 -18.12
N LYS A 14 -19.22 3.91 -18.50
CA LYS A 14 -19.38 4.52 -19.83
C LYS A 14 -18.27 4.12 -20.81
N LEU A 15 -17.21 3.47 -20.35
CA LEU A 15 -16.13 2.98 -21.19
C LEU A 15 -16.58 1.80 -22.06
N PRO A 16 -15.87 1.46 -23.15
CA PRO A 16 -16.09 0.21 -23.87
C PRO A 16 -15.94 -1.02 -22.95
N PRO A 17 -16.66 -2.13 -23.20
CA PRO A 17 -16.65 -3.30 -22.31
C PRO A 17 -15.25 -3.84 -21.99
N ALA A 18 -14.37 -3.89 -23.00
CA ALA A 18 -12.99 -4.35 -22.80
C ALA A 18 -12.19 -3.45 -21.85
N GLU A 19 -12.42 -2.13 -21.89
CA GLU A 19 -11.78 -1.18 -20.99
C GLU A 19 -12.39 -1.23 -19.58
N GLN A 20 -13.69 -1.53 -19.46
CA GLN A 20 -14.33 -1.77 -18.17
C GLN A 20 -13.74 -3.00 -17.48
N ASP A 21 -13.58 -4.11 -18.21
CA ASP A 21 -13.01 -5.35 -17.67
C ASP A 21 -11.54 -5.18 -17.28
N ALA A 22 -10.75 -4.48 -18.09
CA ALA A 22 -9.35 -4.17 -17.78
C ALA A 22 -9.24 -3.29 -16.52
N LEU A 23 -10.07 -2.26 -16.39
CA LEU A 23 -10.10 -1.39 -15.21
C LEU A 23 -10.57 -2.15 -13.96
N ALA A 24 -11.58 -3.02 -14.09
CA ALA A 24 -12.07 -3.84 -12.99
C ALA A 24 -10.98 -4.80 -12.49
N ALA A 25 -10.24 -5.43 -13.41
CA ALA A 25 -9.12 -6.31 -13.06
C ALA A 25 -8.05 -5.55 -12.26
N ALA A 26 -7.64 -4.37 -12.72
CA ALA A 26 -6.64 -3.54 -12.04
C ALA A 26 -7.08 -3.12 -10.64
N ILE A 27 -8.34 -2.66 -10.48
CA ILE A 27 -8.88 -2.27 -9.17
C ILE A 27 -8.95 -3.46 -8.21
N LEU A 28 -9.38 -4.63 -8.70
CA LEU A 28 -9.47 -5.83 -7.88
C LEU A 28 -8.10 -6.37 -7.47
N GLU A 29 -7.09 -6.21 -8.30
CA GLU A 29 -5.71 -6.55 -7.97
C GLU A 29 -5.17 -5.64 -6.87
N GLU A 30 -5.31 -4.32 -6.99
CA GLU A 30 -4.88 -3.35 -5.99
C GLU A 30 -5.51 -3.63 -4.61
N VAL A 31 -6.83 -3.81 -4.58
CA VAL A 31 -7.57 -4.11 -3.33
C VAL A 31 -7.12 -5.44 -2.71
N LYS A 32 -6.77 -6.44 -3.53
CA LYS A 32 -6.23 -7.71 -3.02
C LYS A 32 -4.82 -7.53 -2.44
N VAL A 33 -3.95 -6.75 -3.09
CA VAL A 33 -2.60 -6.48 -2.62
C VAL A 33 -2.66 -5.80 -1.25
N ASP A 34 -3.49 -4.77 -1.09
CA ASP A 34 -3.70 -4.11 0.21
C ASP A 34 -4.16 -5.09 1.30
N GLY A 35 -5.13 -5.96 1.00
CA GLY A 35 -5.61 -6.97 1.94
C GLY A 35 -4.55 -8.01 2.32
N LEU A 36 -3.65 -8.37 1.40
CA LEU A 36 -2.54 -9.29 1.66
C LEU A 36 -1.47 -8.67 2.56
N TRP A 37 -1.17 -7.38 2.38
CA TRP A 37 -0.24 -6.66 3.25
C TRP A 37 -0.76 -6.59 4.68
N GLU A 38 -2.02 -6.15 4.87
CA GLU A 38 -2.67 -6.12 6.18
C GLU A 38 -2.65 -7.49 6.87
N ALA A 39 -3.03 -8.55 6.14
CA ALA A 39 -3.00 -9.92 6.67
C ALA A 39 -1.58 -10.41 6.96
N SER A 40 -0.57 -10.00 6.19
CA SER A 40 0.83 -10.39 6.38
C SER A 40 1.43 -9.73 7.63
N PHE A 41 1.17 -8.44 7.81
CA PHE A 41 1.61 -7.69 8.99
C PHE A 41 0.91 -8.19 10.26
N ALA A 42 -0.39 -8.45 10.20
CA ALA A 42 -1.15 -9.00 11.34
C ALA A 42 -0.67 -10.38 11.80
N LYS A 43 -0.07 -11.18 10.91
CA LYS A 43 0.46 -12.51 11.23
C LYS A 43 1.81 -12.49 11.95
N LYS A 44 2.57 -11.39 11.87
CA LYS A 44 3.94 -11.31 12.41
C LYS A 44 4.23 -10.01 13.18
N PRO A 45 3.39 -9.60 14.13
CA PRO A 45 3.58 -8.34 14.87
C PRO A 45 4.91 -8.30 15.63
N ALA A 46 5.33 -9.40 16.26
CA ALA A 46 6.59 -9.48 17.00
C ALA A 46 7.85 -9.29 16.12
N VAL A 47 7.78 -9.62 14.83
CA VAL A 47 8.90 -9.40 13.91
C VAL A 47 9.04 -7.91 13.58
N LEU A 48 7.91 -7.23 13.38
CA LEU A 48 7.90 -5.78 13.14
C LEU A 48 8.37 -4.99 14.37
N GLU A 49 7.94 -5.41 15.56
CA GLU A 49 8.40 -4.84 16.82
C GLU A 49 9.92 -4.97 16.98
N ARG A 50 10.46 -6.17 16.72
CA ARG A 50 11.92 -6.38 16.74
C ARG A 50 12.65 -5.50 15.72
N LEU A 51 12.14 -5.39 14.50
CA LEU A 51 12.74 -4.52 13.46
C LEU A 51 12.72 -3.05 13.88
N ALA A 52 11.67 -2.59 14.54
CA ALA A 52 11.59 -1.23 15.08
C ALA A 52 12.61 -1.01 16.19
N ASP A 53 12.76 -1.96 17.12
CA ASP A 53 13.76 -1.92 18.18
C ASP A 53 15.19 -1.90 17.62
N GLU A 54 15.48 -2.74 16.63
CA GLU A 54 16.77 -2.79 15.93
C GLU A 54 17.09 -1.44 15.28
N ALA A 55 16.14 -0.84 14.55
CA ALA A 55 16.32 0.45 13.90
C ALA A 55 16.55 1.60 14.91
N LEU A 56 15.83 1.59 16.03
CA LEU A 56 16.03 2.56 17.11
C LEU A 56 17.41 2.42 17.77
N GLU A 57 17.86 1.18 17.98
CA GLU A 57 19.18 0.92 18.53
C GLU A 57 20.30 1.33 17.56
N GLU A 58 20.13 1.05 16.27
CA GLU A 58 21.04 1.52 15.23
C GLU A 58 21.13 3.05 15.20
N HIS A 59 20.01 3.74 15.36
CA HIS A 59 19.99 5.19 15.43
C HIS A 59 20.73 5.71 16.68
N ARG A 60 20.41 5.17 17.85
CA ARG A 60 21.06 5.55 19.13
C ARG A 60 22.56 5.29 19.14
N THR A 61 23.01 4.22 18.47
CA THR A 61 24.42 3.84 18.38
C THR A 61 25.16 4.51 17.21
N GLY A 62 24.52 5.44 16.48
CA GLY A 62 25.15 6.16 15.38
C GLY A 62 25.42 5.31 14.13
N ARG A 63 24.75 4.16 14.00
CA ARG A 63 24.84 3.25 12.84
C ARG A 63 23.88 3.63 11.70
N THR A 64 23.23 4.79 11.81
CA THR A 64 22.33 5.32 10.77
C THR A 64 22.98 6.49 10.03
N ARG A 65 22.54 6.74 8.79
CA ARG A 65 22.92 7.92 8.00
C ARG A 65 21.72 8.85 7.84
N PRO A 66 21.93 10.18 7.79
CA PRO A 66 20.87 11.10 7.40
C PRO A 66 20.28 10.74 6.03
N LEU A 67 18.96 10.87 5.90
CA LEU A 67 18.28 10.76 4.62
C LEU A 67 18.52 12.05 3.83
N ASP A 68 19.07 11.94 2.62
CA ASP A 68 19.18 13.03 1.66
C ASP A 68 18.11 12.83 0.57
N PRO A 69 17.00 13.58 0.59
CA PRO A 69 15.91 13.41 -0.38
C PRO A 69 16.31 13.70 -1.82
N ASP A 70 17.34 14.51 -2.05
CA ASP A 70 17.82 14.88 -3.38
C ASP A 70 18.68 13.77 -4.02
N GLN A 71 18.99 12.71 -3.27
CA GLN A 71 19.73 11.53 -3.72
C GLN A 71 18.90 10.23 -3.77
N LEU A 72 17.57 10.34 -3.70
CA LEU A 72 16.64 9.21 -3.77
C LEU A 72 16.30 8.79 -5.21
#